data_AF-A0A966G5A4-F1
#
_entry.id   AF-A0A966G5A4-F1
#
_cell.length_a   1.000
_cell.length_b   1.000
_cell.length_c   1.000
_cell.angle_alpha   90.00
_cell.angle_beta   90.00
_cell.angle_gamma   90.00
#
_symmetry.space_group_name_H-M   'P 1'
#
loop_
_entity.id
_entity.type
_entity.pdbx_description
1 polymer ?
#
loop_
_entity_poly.entity_id
_entity_poly.type
_entity_poly.pdbx_seq_one_letter_code
_entity_poly.pdbx_strand_id
1 'polypeptide(L)'
;MFGVFLIETYGGNSPVIIVGNCADENPPQVKIRTLQKKYPQITKLIATSCKTGAGIEQLVQEIASQIDAIPHIKDLLPNSWFQIKTQLEAMQESYDFISYEKY
;
A
#
# COMPACT_ATOMS: atom_id res chain seq x y z
N MET A 1 -20.11 -1.07 4.23
CA MET A 1 -19.19 -1.69 5.20
C MET A 1 -18.61 -2.98 4.58
N PHE A 2 -17.87 -2.87 3.45
CA PHE A 2 -17.40 -4.07 2.71
C PHE A 2 -15.90 -4.07 2.41
N GLY A 3 -15.22 -2.92 2.34
CA GLY A 3 -13.79 -2.87 1.95
C GLY A 3 -12.80 -3.38 3.00
N VAL A 4 -13.00 -3.09 4.29
CA VAL A 4 -11.98 -3.37 5.32
C VAL A 4 -11.82 -4.87 5.60
N PHE A 5 -12.88 -5.66 5.46
CA PHE A 5 -12.86 -7.11 5.68
C PHE A 5 -12.00 -7.86 4.63
N LEU A 6 -11.99 -7.39 3.38
CA LEU A 6 -11.13 -7.95 2.34
C LEU A 6 -9.64 -7.71 2.64
N ILE A 7 -9.31 -6.52 3.14
CA ILE A 7 -7.93 -6.17 3.47
C ILE A 7 -7.42 -7.01 4.64
N GLU A 8 -8.26 -7.27 5.65
CA GLU A 8 -7.92 -8.15 6.76
C GLU A 8 -7.66 -9.60 6.29
N THR A 9 -8.49 -10.09 5.36
CA THR A 9 -8.42 -11.49 4.90
C THR A 9 -7.17 -11.77 4.06
N TYR A 10 -6.73 -10.82 3.24
CA TYR A 10 -5.60 -11.02 2.31
C TYR A 10 -4.31 -10.26 2.69
N GLY A 11 -4.41 -9.21 3.50
CA GLY A 11 -3.29 -8.33 3.85
C GLY A 11 -2.55 -8.71 5.14
N GLY A 12 -3.10 -9.61 5.96
CA GLY A 12 -2.52 -9.98 7.25
C GLY A 12 -2.24 -8.75 8.13
N ASN A 13 -0.99 -8.59 8.55
CA ASN A 13 -0.52 -7.46 9.39
C ASN A 13 -0.02 -6.24 8.59
N SER A 14 -0.29 -6.16 7.29
CA SER A 14 0.16 -5.04 6.46
C SER A 14 -0.46 -3.71 6.93
N PRO A 15 0.31 -2.60 7.01
CA PRO A 15 -0.21 -1.31 7.41
C PRO A 15 -1.24 -0.78 6.39
N VAL A 16 -2.33 -0.17 6.89
CA VAL A 16 -3.43 0.35 6.08
C VAL A 16 -3.65 1.83 6.36
N ILE A 17 -3.58 2.65 5.31
CA ILE A 17 -3.94 4.07 5.35
C ILE A 17 -5.33 4.23 4.72
N ILE A 18 -6.26 4.87 5.44
CA ILE A 18 -7.56 5.25 4.89
C ILE A 18 -7.44 6.64 4.28
N VAL A 19 -7.85 6.79 3.02
CA VAL A 19 -7.86 8.07 2.30
C VAL A 19 -9.31 8.50 2.07
N GLY A 20 -9.71 9.60 2.69
CA GLY A 20 -11.01 10.23 2.49
C GLY A 20 -10.91 11.34 1.46
N ASN A 21 -11.16 11.01 0.19
CA ASN A 21 -11.08 11.97 -0.91
C ASN A 21 -12.31 12.90 -0.98
N CYS A 22 -12.21 13.99 -1.77
CA CYS A 22 -13.23 15.04 -1.92
C CYS A 22 -13.53 15.80 -0.62
N ALA A 23 -12.52 15.93 0.25
CA ALA A 23 -12.66 16.58 1.54
C ALA A 23 -12.97 18.09 1.44
N ASP A 24 -12.74 18.70 0.27
CA ASP A 24 -13.12 20.08 -0.05
C ASP A 24 -14.63 20.29 -0.15
N GLU A 25 -15.38 19.24 -0.50
CA GLU A 25 -16.85 19.29 -0.59
C GLU A 25 -17.49 18.70 0.68
N ASN A 26 -16.98 17.57 1.15
CA ASN A 26 -17.48 16.94 2.37
C ASN A 26 -16.34 16.24 3.12
N PRO A 27 -15.94 16.74 4.30
CA PRO A 27 -14.92 16.10 5.12
C PRO A 27 -15.31 14.66 5.51
N PRO A 28 -14.37 13.71 5.51
CA PRO A 28 -14.66 12.32 5.87
C PRO A 28 -15.12 12.21 7.34
N GLN A 29 -16.36 11.78 7.56
CA GLN A 29 -16.95 11.62 8.90
C GLN A 29 -16.63 10.26 9.57
N VAL A 30 -15.53 9.63 9.15
CA VAL A 30 -15.16 8.29 9.59
C VAL A 30 -14.67 8.34 11.03
N LYS A 31 -15.31 7.56 11.92
CA LYS A 31 -14.88 7.38 13.31
C LYS A 31 -13.63 6.50 13.39
N ILE A 32 -12.48 7.07 13.05
CA ILE A 32 -11.21 6.34 12.93
C ILE A 32 -10.84 5.57 14.19
N ARG A 33 -11.10 6.13 15.38
CA ARG A 33 -10.83 5.45 16.67
C ARG A 33 -11.60 4.14 16.82
N THR A 34 -12.85 4.09 16.36
CA THR A 34 -13.66 2.86 16.41
C THR A 34 -13.14 1.83 15.42
N LEU A 35 -12.71 2.27 14.24
CA LEU A 35 -12.12 1.40 13.23
C LEU A 35 -10.76 0.85 13.66
N GLN A 36 -9.88 1.68 14.23
CA GLN A 36 -8.57 1.27 14.73
C GLN A 36 -8.68 0.25 15.87
N LYS A 37 -9.70 0.36 16.73
CA LYS A 37 -9.97 -0.67 17.76
C LYS A 37 -10.32 -2.03 17.14
N LYS A 38 -11.00 -2.03 15.99
CA LYS A 38 -11.41 -3.26 15.31
C LYS A 38 -10.32 -3.80 14.38
N TYR A 39 -9.56 -2.92 13.75
CA TYR A 39 -8.53 -3.24 12.77
C TYR A 39 -7.27 -2.43 13.13
N PRO A 40 -6.39 -2.98 13.98
CA PRO A 40 -5.21 -2.27 14.48
C PRO A 40 -4.20 -1.95 13.36
N GLN A 41 -4.29 -2.64 12.22
CA GLN A 41 -3.50 -2.33 11.02
C GLN A 41 -3.80 -0.95 10.41
N ILE A 42 -4.92 -0.31 10.77
CA ILE A 42 -5.26 1.03 10.28
C ILE A 42 -4.37 2.05 10.98
N THR A 43 -3.37 2.55 10.28
CA THR A 43 -2.40 3.50 10.83
C THR A 43 -2.97 4.91 10.88
N LYS A 44 -3.71 5.32 9.84
CA LYS A 44 -4.16 6.71 9.71
C LYS A 44 -5.40 6.87 8.84
N LEU A 45 -6.11 7.97 9.08
CA LEU A 45 -7.10 8.55 8.15
C LEU A 45 -6.55 9.88 7.65
N ILE A 46 -6.40 10.01 6.33
CA ILE A 46 -5.95 11.24 5.69
C ILE A 46 -7.09 11.75 4.81
N ALA A 47 -7.53 12.98 5.06
CA ALA A 47 -8.49 13.67 4.20
C ALA A 47 -7.74 14.30 3.03
N THR A 48 -8.19 14.04 1.81
CA THR A 48 -7.56 14.55 0.60
C THR A 48 -8.56 15.21 -0.32
N SER A 49 -8.07 16.07 -1.21
CA SER A 49 -8.82 16.60 -2.32
C SER A 49 -7.95 16.54 -3.56
N CYS A 50 -8.28 15.65 -4.50
CA CYS A 50 -7.58 15.60 -5.79
C CYS A 50 -7.78 16.88 -6.62
N LYS A 51 -8.84 17.64 -6.35
CA LYS A 51 -9.15 18.90 -7.05
C LYS A 51 -8.25 20.04 -6.61
N THR A 52 -8.01 20.16 -5.31
CA THR A 52 -7.23 21.27 -4.74
C THR A 52 -5.79 20.86 -4.39
N GLY A 53 -5.48 19.57 -4.39
CA GLY A 53 -4.21 19.02 -3.93
C GLY A 53 -4.09 18.92 -2.41
N ALA A 54 -5.11 19.34 -1.65
CA ALA A 54 -5.08 19.28 -0.19
C ALA A 54 -4.87 17.84 0.31
N GLY A 55 -3.98 17.66 1.29
CA GLY A 55 -3.69 16.38 1.92
C GLY A 55 -2.85 15.40 1.09
N ILE A 56 -2.54 15.71 -0.18
CA ILE A 56 -1.76 14.82 -1.05
C ILE A 56 -0.30 14.71 -0.58
N GLU A 57 0.34 15.82 -0.22
CA GLU A 57 1.71 15.79 0.32
C GLU A 57 1.79 14.99 1.63
N GLN A 58 0.81 15.17 2.51
CA GLN A 58 0.69 14.39 3.74
C GLN A 58 0.53 12.89 3.45
N LEU A 59 -0.25 12.53 2.42
CA LEU A 59 -0.42 11.15 1.99
C LEU A 59 0.91 10.57 1.47
N VAL A 60 1.65 11.30 0.64
CA VAL A 60 2.96 10.85 0.13
C VAL A 60 3.95 10.62 1.27
N GLN A 61 4.03 11.56 2.22
CA GLN A 61 4.90 11.43 3.39
C GLN A 61 4.52 10.24 4.25
N GLU A 62 3.22 9.99 4.44
CA GLU A 62 2.76 8.83 5.21
C GLU A 62 3.12 7.52 4.50
N ILE A 63 2.91 7.43 3.17
CA ILE A 63 3.30 6.25 2.39
C ILE A 63 4.80 5.97 2.52
N ALA A 64 5.64 7.00 2.36
CA ALA A 64 7.09 6.87 2.52
C ALA A 64 7.46 6.38 3.93
N SER A 65 6.84 6.95 4.97
CA SER A 65 7.07 6.53 6.35
C SER A 65 6.64 5.08 6.61
N GLN A 66 5.54 4.62 6.00
CA GLN A 66 5.11 3.22 6.15
C GLN A 66 6.06 2.28 5.43
N ILE A 67 6.53 2.63 4.22
CA ILE A 67 7.54 1.86 3.49
C ILE A 67 8.82 1.71 4.32
N ASP A 68 9.31 2.81 4.91
CA ASP A 68 10.51 2.78 5.75
C ASP A 68 10.37 1.90 7.01
N ALA A 69 9.14 1.70 7.50
CA ALA A 69 8.85 0.87 8.66
C ALA A 69 8.67 -0.62 8.32
N ILE A 70 8.64 -1.01 7.04
CA ILE A 70 8.51 -2.42 6.64
C ILE A 70 9.78 -3.18 7.03
N PRO A 71 9.68 -4.26 7.83
CA PRO A 71 10.83 -5.10 8.16
C PRO A 71 11.51 -5.61 6.88
N HIS A 72 12.85 -5.66 6.91
CA HIS A 72 13.68 -6.21 5.83
C HIS A 72 13.68 -5.43 4.50
N ILE A 73 13.02 -4.26 4.41
CA ILE A 73 12.99 -3.49 3.16
C ILE A 73 14.36 -2.93 2.72
N LYS A 74 15.29 -2.81 3.67
CA LYS A 74 16.68 -2.36 3.43
C LYS A 74 17.68 -3.50 3.52
N ASP A 75 17.21 -4.75 3.57
CA ASP A 75 18.11 -5.88 3.61
C ASP A 75 18.89 -5.97 2.30
N LEU A 76 20.18 -6.21 2.42
CA LEU A 76 21.06 -6.37 1.27
C LEU A 76 20.77 -7.71 0.60
N LEU A 77 20.30 -7.65 -0.64
CA LEU A 77 20.11 -8.83 -1.47
C LEU A 77 21.29 -8.99 -2.45
N PRO A 78 21.66 -10.23 -2.80
CA PRO A 78 22.70 -10.46 -3.80
C PRO A 78 22.34 -9.82 -5.15
N ASN A 79 23.32 -9.24 -5.85
CA ASN A 79 23.12 -8.66 -7.17
C ASN A 79 22.53 -9.66 -8.19
N SER A 80 22.83 -10.95 -8.05
CA SER A 80 22.27 -12.01 -8.89
C SER A 80 20.75 -12.09 -8.80
N TRP A 81 20.16 -11.80 -7.64
CA TRP A 81 18.70 -11.80 -7.45
C TRP A 81 18.06 -10.64 -8.21
N PHE A 82 18.69 -9.46 -8.21
CA PHE A 82 18.24 -8.33 -9.02
C PHE A 82 18.33 -8.63 -10.51
N GLN A 83 19.41 -9.28 -10.96
CA GLN A 83 19.58 -9.69 -12.36
C GLN A 83 18.47 -10.64 -12.81
N ILE A 84 18.14 -11.64 -12.00
CA ILE A 84 17.04 -12.58 -12.28
C ILE A 84 15.69 -11.84 -12.31
N LYS A 85 15.42 -10.97 -11.33
CA LYS A 85 14.19 -10.15 -11.30
C LYS A 85 14.01 -9.34 -12.58
N THR A 86 15.06 -8.64 -13.03
CA THR A 86 15.01 -7.84 -14.26
C THR A 86 14.80 -8.72 -15.50
N GLN A 87 15.41 -9.91 -15.57
CA GLN A 87 15.16 -10.86 -16.66
C GLN A 87 13.70 -11.31 -16.69
N LEU A 88 13.12 -11.63 -15.52
CA LEU A 88 11.72 -12.03 -15.41
C LEU A 88 10.76 -10.89 -15.80
N GLU A 89 11.05 -9.66 -15.40
CA GLU A 89 10.28 -8.46 -15.80
C GLU A 89 10.29 -8.26 -17.32
N ALA A 90 11.43 -8.44 -17.98
CA ALA A 90 11.54 -8.34 -19.44
C ALA A 90 10.82 -9.50 -20.16
N MET A 91 10.83 -10.71 -19.59
CA MET A 91 10.13 -11.86 -20.17
C MET A 91 8.61 -11.69 -20.19
N GLN A 92 8.05 -10.85 -19.30
CA GLN A 92 6.62 -10.54 -19.29
C GLN A 92 6.14 -9.86 -20.58
N GLU A 93 7.04 -9.21 -21.33
CA GLU A 93 6.70 -8.62 -22.64
C GLU A 93 6.38 -9.68 -23.70
N SER A 94 6.88 -10.91 -23.52
CA SER A 94 6.78 -12.01 -24.49
C SER A 94 5.97 -13.21 -24.00
N TYR A 95 5.78 -13.36 -22.69
CA TYR A 95 5.12 -14.51 -22.08
C TYR A 95 4.11 -14.07 -21.02
N ASP A 96 2.90 -14.60 -21.08
CA ASP A 96 1.87 -14.38 -20.06
C ASP A 96 2.17 -15.13 -18.75
N PHE A 97 2.89 -16.25 -18.83
CA PHE A 97 3.41 -17.01 -17.68
C PHE A 97 4.63 -17.87 -18.08
N ILE A 98 5.41 -18.30 -17.09
CA ILE A 98 6.49 -19.28 -17.25
C ILE A 98 6.22 -20.53 -16.41
N SER A 99 6.64 -21.70 -16.89
CA SER A 99 6.60 -22.92 -16.10
C SER A 99 7.68 -22.90 -15.01
N TYR A 100 7.49 -23.71 -13.97
CA TYR A 100 8.46 -23.83 -12.87
C TYR A 100 9.84 -24.32 -13.35
N GLU A 101 9.89 -25.17 -14.38
CA GLU A 101 11.15 -25.64 -14.97
C GLU A 101 11.95 -24.53 -15.68
N LYS A 102 11.27 -23.44 -16.07
CA LYS A 102 11.84 -22.29 -16.77
C LYS A 102 12.22 -21.14 -15.80
N TYR A 103 11.78 -21.24 -14.53
CA TYR A 103 12.10 -20.31 -13.44
C TYR A 103 13.42 -20.72 -12.78
#